data_AF-A0A950B4M3-F1
#
_entry.id   AF-A0A950B4M3-F1
#
_cell.length_a   1.000
_cell.length_b   1.000
_cell.length_c   1.000
_cell.angle_alpha   90.00
_cell.angle_beta   90.00
_cell.angle_gamma   90.00
#
_symmetry.space_group_name_H-M   'P 1'
#
loop_
_entity.id
_entity.type
_entity.pdbx_description
1 polymer ?
#
loop_
_entity_poly.entity_id
_entity_poly.type
_entity_poly.pdbx_seq_one_letter_code
_entity_poly.pdbx_strand_id
1 'polypeptide(L)'
;MLTLEKFTGINNVQPAERLQATDLVSALNVDLGLSGEPRRRGGYGQLSDECHKNLYQADGFLLATVAGDLTAIHEDGSRVLLYESLGMSRLHYCALPDGRVAWSNGLINGVTDGRAATGWGVPLPESAGFAQAVAGELDPGPYLYQIAYVRLSDRLEGGSVFGGRLEVPAHGGVLLTGLPWREGFAINVYLSAAGGDQTFLAGCALGDAFSYLGKTATLVLPCRVEQAGPAPVGTAMAWWRTRALVAQGNVLWASRPHGWETFSRTRDFKQFSAPITLVQPVDDGIWVGTEKELAWLGGVDFDGLAYRRAMAAPVVPGSGVAVPGELVSLGDGPGQGAAMVCIAGGMLVAGFNGGSLARLSQERYRTSAREVAATFRVVDGIPQYIAVPQ
;
A
#
# COMPACT_ATOMS: atom_id res chain seq x y z
N MET A 1 16.37 51.60 0.67
CA MET A 1 16.13 50.24 1.20
C MET A 1 14.68 49.92 0.88
N LEU A 2 14.41 48.96 0.00
CA LEU A 2 13.04 48.54 -0.32
C LEU A 2 12.54 47.68 0.84
N THR A 3 11.74 48.27 1.71
CA THR A 3 11.00 47.52 2.72
C THR A 3 9.81 46.88 2.01
N LEU A 4 9.88 45.58 1.75
CA LEU A 4 8.75 44.81 1.23
C LEU A 4 7.73 44.67 2.37
N GLU A 5 6.69 45.51 2.36
CA GLU A 5 5.65 45.46 3.39
C GLU A 5 4.70 44.27 3.21
N LYS A 6 4.50 43.79 1.96
CA LYS A 6 3.64 42.65 1.61
C LYS A 6 4.13 41.96 0.34
N PHE A 7 3.98 40.64 0.28
CA PHE A 7 4.08 39.87 -0.96
C PHE A 7 2.87 38.92 -1.09
N THR A 8 2.62 38.45 -2.30
CA THR A 8 1.44 37.62 -2.64
C THR A 8 1.80 36.19 -3.04
N GLY A 9 3.06 35.82 -2.84
CA GLY A 9 3.62 34.49 -3.09
C GLY A 9 4.31 34.40 -4.45
N ILE A 10 4.89 33.23 -4.74
CA ILE A 10 5.56 32.99 -6.02
C ILE A 10 4.56 33.06 -7.17
N ASN A 11 4.93 33.78 -8.23
CA ASN A 11 4.18 33.83 -9.48
C ASN A 11 5.08 33.43 -10.66
N ASN A 12 4.85 32.23 -11.20
CA ASN A 12 5.54 31.73 -12.40
C ASN A 12 4.55 31.33 -13.51
N VAL A 13 3.29 31.74 -13.37
CA VAL A 13 2.24 31.56 -14.38
C VAL A 13 2.14 32.78 -15.28
N GLN A 14 2.29 33.99 -14.72
CA GLN A 14 2.31 35.21 -15.51
C GLN A 14 3.70 35.45 -16.14
N PRO A 15 3.75 36.05 -17.35
CA PRO A 15 5.01 36.45 -17.94
C PRO A 15 5.68 37.57 -17.12
N ALA A 16 7.00 37.67 -17.21
CA ALA A 16 7.81 38.51 -16.33
C ALA A 16 7.37 39.99 -16.33
N GLU A 17 6.96 40.52 -17.50
CA GLU A 17 6.49 41.89 -17.67
C GLU A 17 5.12 42.18 -17.02
N ARG A 18 4.39 41.16 -16.56
CA ARG A 18 3.11 41.32 -15.84
C ARG A 18 3.25 41.14 -14.33
N LEU A 19 4.42 40.72 -13.85
CA LEU A 19 4.69 40.58 -12.42
C LEU A 19 4.57 41.93 -11.72
N GLN A 20 3.90 41.91 -10.58
CA GLN A 20 3.75 43.07 -9.72
C GLN A 20 4.91 43.14 -8.71
N ALA A 21 5.15 44.31 -8.11
CA ALA A 21 6.18 44.48 -7.09
C ALA A 21 6.00 43.56 -5.86
N THR A 22 4.80 43.03 -5.65
CA THR A 22 4.43 42.09 -4.58
C THR A 22 4.60 40.62 -4.97
N ASP A 23 5.00 40.30 -6.20
CA ASP A 23 5.18 38.92 -6.65
C ASP A 23 6.58 38.42 -6.32
N LEU A 24 6.67 37.22 -5.75
CA LEU A 24 7.98 36.59 -5.50
C LEU A 24 8.45 35.83 -6.74
N VAL A 25 9.72 35.99 -7.07
CA VAL A 25 10.40 35.16 -8.08
C VAL A 25 11.02 33.93 -7.43
N SER A 26 11.57 34.07 -6.22
CA SER A 26 12.15 32.97 -5.44
C SER A 26 12.09 33.26 -3.94
N ALA A 27 12.11 32.18 -3.13
CA ALA A 27 12.20 32.22 -1.69
C ALA A 27 13.21 31.15 -1.24
N LEU A 28 14.46 31.55 -0.99
CA LEU A 28 15.56 30.64 -0.66
C LEU A 28 15.89 30.70 0.83
N ASN A 29 15.90 29.53 1.49
CA ASN A 29 16.23 29.39 2.92
C ASN A 29 15.40 30.28 3.86
N VAL A 30 14.15 30.54 3.49
CA VAL A 30 13.18 31.27 4.29
C VAL A 30 11.92 30.43 4.48
N ASP A 31 11.30 30.59 5.64
CA ASP A 31 9.94 30.13 5.91
C ASP A 31 9.03 31.36 5.85
N LEU A 32 7.85 31.20 5.24
CA LEU A 32 6.86 32.27 5.09
C LEU A 32 5.75 32.02 6.09
N GLY A 33 5.56 32.95 7.03
CA GLY A 33 4.54 32.83 8.06
C GLY A 33 3.12 33.08 7.53
N LEU A 34 2.14 32.86 8.41
CA LEU A 34 0.71 32.99 8.07
C LEU A 34 0.31 34.42 7.66
N SER A 35 1.03 35.45 8.15
CA SER A 35 0.81 36.84 7.75
C SER A 35 1.64 37.26 6.53
N GLY A 36 2.37 36.31 5.93
CA GLY A 36 3.29 36.57 4.84
C GLY A 36 4.62 37.16 5.32
N GLU A 37 5.00 37.01 6.59
CA GLU A 37 6.29 37.48 7.07
C GLU A 37 7.41 36.50 6.71
N PRO A 38 8.52 36.95 6.09
CA PRO A 38 9.65 36.07 5.80
C PRO A 38 10.53 35.91 7.04
N ARG A 39 10.88 34.67 7.38
CA ARG A 39 11.85 34.35 8.44
C ARG A 39 12.94 33.45 7.89
N ARG A 40 14.19 33.67 8.28
CA ARG A 40 15.28 32.76 7.93
C ARG A 40 15.02 31.41 8.59
N ARG A 41 15.13 30.31 7.83
CA ARG A 41 14.99 28.96 8.37
C ARG A 41 16.06 28.68 9.42
N GLY A 42 15.69 27.91 10.46
CA GLY A 42 16.65 27.39 11.44
C GLY A 42 17.79 26.62 10.75
N GLY A 43 19.00 26.76 11.29
CA GLY A 43 20.14 25.95 10.85
C GLY A 43 20.00 24.49 11.27
N TYR A 44 20.75 23.62 10.62
CA TYR A 44 20.88 22.20 10.98
C TYR A 44 22.36 21.80 10.93
N GLY A 45 22.71 20.79 11.73
CA GLY A 45 24.01 20.11 11.65
C GLY A 45 23.86 18.80 10.89
N GLN A 46 24.86 18.44 10.09
CA GLN A 46 24.89 17.14 9.44
C GLN A 46 25.22 16.06 10.47
N LEU A 47 24.33 15.07 10.63
CA LEU A 47 24.53 13.95 11.54
C LEU A 47 25.28 12.78 10.88
N SER A 48 25.05 12.57 9.59
CA SER A 48 25.67 11.51 8.79
C SER A 48 25.87 11.99 7.34
N ASP A 49 26.94 11.55 6.71
CA ASP A 49 27.29 11.77 5.30
C ASP A 49 26.80 10.66 4.36
N GLU A 50 26.19 9.60 4.90
CA GLU A 50 25.59 8.55 4.08
C GLU A 50 24.33 9.05 3.36
N CYS A 51 24.07 8.47 2.19
CA CYS A 51 22.84 8.74 1.45
C CYS A 51 21.66 8.06 2.14
N HIS A 52 20.74 8.87 2.68
CA HIS A 52 19.48 8.43 3.27
C HIS A 52 18.34 8.75 2.30
N LYS A 53 17.73 7.72 1.72
CA LYS A 53 16.56 7.84 0.82
C LYS A 53 15.31 7.21 1.42
N ASN A 54 14.15 7.57 0.87
CA ASN A 54 12.86 6.99 1.24
C ASN A 54 12.57 7.04 2.75
N LEU A 55 12.75 8.21 3.34
CA LEU A 55 12.48 8.47 4.76
C LEU A 55 10.99 8.27 5.06
N TYR A 56 10.69 7.55 6.14
CA TYR A 56 9.33 7.40 6.66
C TYR A 56 9.33 7.31 8.18
N GLN A 57 8.58 8.21 8.82
CA GLN A 57 8.41 8.20 10.27
C GLN A 57 7.34 7.17 10.64
N ALA A 58 7.76 6.10 11.31
CA ALA A 58 6.87 5.13 11.96
C ALA A 58 6.69 5.49 13.44
N ASP A 59 5.88 4.71 14.15
CA ASP A 59 5.76 4.80 15.60
C ASP A 59 7.00 4.18 16.27
N GLY A 60 7.82 5.01 16.90
CA GLY A 60 9.05 4.59 17.62
C GLY A 60 10.31 4.38 16.77
N PHE A 61 10.25 4.47 15.43
CA PHE A 61 11.42 4.36 14.57
C PHE A 61 11.26 5.12 13.25
N LEU A 62 12.38 5.43 12.60
CA LEU A 62 12.45 6.00 11.26
C LEU A 62 12.91 4.91 10.28
N LEU A 63 12.18 4.73 9.18
CA LEU A 63 12.65 3.91 8.07
C LEU A 63 13.40 4.77 7.07
N ALA A 64 14.52 4.25 6.57
CA ALA A 64 15.25 4.81 5.45
C ALA A 64 15.95 3.71 4.67
N THR A 65 16.19 3.96 3.40
CA THR A 65 17.17 3.23 2.60
C THR A 65 18.52 3.91 2.77
N VAL A 66 19.48 3.20 3.36
CA VAL A 66 20.82 3.68 3.67
C VAL A 66 21.82 2.86 2.87
N ALA A 67 22.57 3.49 1.98
CA ALA A 67 23.57 2.86 1.11
C ALA A 67 23.11 1.66 0.24
N GLY A 68 21.82 1.31 0.22
CA GLY A 68 21.30 0.12 -0.46
C GLY A 68 20.22 -0.58 0.34
N ASP A 69 20.25 -0.41 1.66
CA ASP A 69 19.59 -1.31 2.59
C ASP A 69 18.41 -0.64 3.28
N LEU A 70 17.29 -1.35 3.40
CA LEU A 70 16.20 -0.89 4.25
C LEU A 70 16.63 -1.01 5.71
N THR A 71 16.68 0.13 6.39
CA THR A 71 17.17 0.25 7.76
C THR A 71 16.13 0.94 8.62
N ALA A 72 15.85 0.40 9.81
CA ALA A 72 15.18 1.12 10.88
C ALA A 72 16.21 1.86 11.73
N ILE A 73 15.96 3.13 12.00
CA ILE A 73 16.77 4.01 12.85
C ILE A 73 15.91 4.39 14.06
N HIS A 74 16.34 3.99 15.25
CA HIS A 74 15.62 4.22 16.51
C HIS A 74 16.03 5.56 17.14
N GLU A 75 15.25 6.04 18.11
CA GLU A 75 15.47 7.35 18.76
C GLU A 75 16.84 7.47 19.44
N ASP A 76 17.37 6.36 19.95
CA ASP A 76 18.71 6.28 20.56
C ASP A 76 19.86 6.28 19.54
N GLY A 77 19.53 6.32 18.25
CA GLY A 77 20.47 6.25 17.12
C GLY A 77 20.86 4.83 16.73
N SER A 78 20.37 3.79 17.43
CA SER A 78 20.59 2.40 17.04
C SER A 78 19.93 2.10 15.70
N ARG A 79 20.58 1.21 14.92
CA ARG A 79 20.16 0.88 13.56
C ARG A 79 19.94 -0.62 13.44
N VAL A 80 18.85 -0.99 12.78
CA VAL A 80 18.51 -2.38 12.48
C VAL A 80 18.38 -2.53 10.97
N LEU A 81 19.21 -3.42 10.41
CA LEU A 81 19.10 -3.84 9.02
C LEU A 81 17.85 -4.72 8.86
N LEU A 82 16.92 -4.28 8.03
CA LEU A 82 15.66 -4.97 7.78
C LEU A 82 15.68 -5.74 6.47
N TYR A 83 16.32 -5.20 5.43
CA TYR A 83 16.44 -5.85 4.13
C TYR A 83 17.71 -5.39 3.41
N GLU A 84 18.57 -6.35 3.04
CA GLU A 84 19.82 -6.11 2.33
C GLU A 84 19.59 -5.84 0.85
N SER A 85 20.39 -4.93 0.28
CA SER A 85 20.47 -4.70 -1.16
C SER A 85 19.11 -4.42 -1.83
N LEU A 86 18.20 -3.73 -1.12
CA LEU A 86 16.91 -3.33 -1.66
C LEU A 86 17.05 -2.31 -2.81
N GLY A 87 18.17 -1.60 -2.85
CA GLY A 87 18.49 -0.57 -3.82
C GLY A 87 17.93 0.80 -3.42
N MET A 88 18.17 1.80 -4.27
CA MET A 88 17.79 3.21 -4.03
C MET A 88 16.50 3.64 -4.73
N SER A 89 15.77 2.70 -5.34
CA SER A 89 14.47 2.96 -5.94
C SER A 89 13.49 3.47 -4.88
N ARG A 90 12.45 4.19 -5.32
CA ARG A 90 11.41 4.67 -4.40
C ARG A 90 10.81 3.52 -3.58
N LEU A 91 10.67 3.76 -2.28
CA LEU A 91 9.82 2.94 -1.41
C LEU A 91 8.53 3.68 -1.10
N HIS A 92 7.45 2.92 -1.13
CA HIS A 92 6.15 3.31 -0.62
C HIS A 92 5.95 2.65 0.73
N TYR A 93 5.28 3.34 1.65
CA TYR A 93 5.00 2.85 2.99
C TYR A 93 3.52 2.95 3.31
N CYS A 94 3.04 2.08 4.20
CA CYS A 94 1.69 2.10 4.73
C CYS A 94 1.72 1.63 6.19
N ALA A 95 1.28 2.48 7.12
CA ALA A 95 1.07 2.07 8.50
C ALA A 95 -0.10 1.09 8.58
N LEU A 96 0.10 -0.03 9.28
CA LEU A 96 -0.90 -1.04 9.56
C LEU A 96 -1.45 -0.86 10.98
N PRO A 97 -2.69 -1.30 11.25
CA PRO A 97 -3.35 -1.09 12.55
C PRO A 97 -2.70 -1.87 13.71
N ASP A 98 -1.81 -2.82 13.42
CA ASP A 98 -1.07 -3.60 14.41
C ASP A 98 0.30 -3.01 14.76
N GLY A 99 0.57 -1.77 14.34
CA GLY A 99 1.82 -1.05 14.59
C GLY A 99 2.94 -1.37 13.60
N ARG A 100 2.75 -2.36 12.71
CA ARG A 100 3.71 -2.64 11.64
C ARG A 100 3.60 -1.62 10.50
N VAL A 101 4.67 -1.51 9.73
CA VAL A 101 4.72 -0.72 8.50
C VAL A 101 4.92 -1.66 7.33
N ALA A 102 3.99 -1.64 6.39
CA ALA A 102 4.16 -2.28 5.09
C ALA A 102 5.00 -1.39 4.17
N TRP A 103 5.85 -2.01 3.36
CA TRP A 103 6.73 -1.34 2.42
C TRP A 103 6.74 -2.05 1.06
N SER A 104 6.96 -1.30 -0.01
CA SER A 104 7.07 -1.83 -1.37
C SER A 104 7.85 -0.88 -2.28
N ASN A 105 8.72 -1.43 -3.13
CA ASN A 105 9.44 -0.67 -4.16
C ASN A 105 8.94 -0.96 -5.59
N GLY A 106 7.81 -1.66 -5.73
CA GLY A 106 7.27 -2.08 -7.03
C GLY A 106 7.85 -3.40 -7.57
N LEU A 107 8.91 -3.94 -6.95
CA LEU A 107 9.49 -5.27 -7.26
C LEU A 107 9.46 -6.23 -6.07
N ILE A 108 9.69 -5.72 -4.86
CA ILE A 108 9.72 -6.44 -3.60
C ILE A 108 8.85 -5.69 -2.60
N ASN A 109 8.13 -6.43 -1.76
CA ASN A 109 7.36 -5.88 -0.64
C ASN A 109 7.61 -6.66 0.66
N GLY A 110 7.19 -6.06 1.77
CA GLY A 110 7.25 -6.68 3.07
C GLY A 110 6.53 -5.87 4.14
N VAL A 111 6.62 -6.34 5.37
CA VAL A 111 6.13 -5.66 6.58
C VAL A 111 7.22 -5.69 7.64
N THR A 112 7.27 -4.65 8.47
CA THR A 112 8.26 -4.54 9.55
C THR A 112 7.67 -3.90 10.80
N ASP A 113 8.17 -4.30 11.96
CA ASP A 113 7.94 -3.68 13.27
C ASP A 113 9.13 -2.80 13.72
N GLY A 114 10.09 -2.54 12.83
CA GLY A 114 11.34 -1.83 13.12
C GLY A 114 12.45 -2.72 13.73
N ARG A 115 12.18 -4.01 13.96
CA ARG A 115 13.15 -4.99 14.48
C ARG A 115 13.44 -6.12 13.51
N ALA A 116 12.44 -6.53 12.74
CA ALA A 116 12.59 -7.50 11.66
C ALA A 116 11.69 -7.12 10.48
N ALA A 117 12.00 -7.64 9.30
CA ALA A 117 11.11 -7.60 8.16
C ALA A 117 10.68 -9.01 7.75
N THR A 118 9.43 -9.16 7.36
CA THR A 118 8.87 -10.40 6.82
C THR A 118 8.13 -10.11 5.52
N GLY A 119 7.81 -11.16 4.76
CA GLY A 119 6.91 -11.04 3.61
C GLY A 119 5.54 -10.48 4.01
N TRP A 120 4.89 -9.75 3.10
CA TRP A 120 3.56 -9.21 3.33
C TRP A 120 2.48 -10.23 2.97
N GLY A 121 2.15 -11.07 3.93
CA GLY A 121 1.25 -12.20 3.78
C GLY A 121 1.94 -13.54 3.66
N VAL A 122 1.12 -14.58 3.68
CA VAL A 122 1.55 -15.97 3.54
C VAL A 122 1.73 -16.26 2.05
N PRO A 123 2.91 -16.77 1.63
CA PRO A 123 3.15 -17.08 0.22
C PRO A 123 2.23 -18.21 -0.26
N LEU A 124 2.09 -18.33 -1.58
CA LEU A 124 1.47 -19.50 -2.19
C LEU A 124 2.44 -20.69 -2.13
N PRO A 125 1.95 -21.92 -1.90
CA PRO A 125 2.73 -23.13 -2.18
C PRO A 125 3.23 -23.16 -3.62
N GLU A 126 4.50 -23.49 -3.84
CA GLU A 126 5.13 -23.53 -5.16
C GLU A 126 4.66 -24.72 -6.02
N SER A 127 4.08 -25.74 -5.40
CA SER A 127 3.44 -26.88 -6.05
C SER A 127 2.38 -27.47 -5.11
N ALA A 128 1.55 -28.40 -5.60
CA ALA A 128 0.63 -29.14 -4.73
C ALA A 128 1.18 -30.52 -4.30
N GLY A 129 2.41 -30.88 -4.70
CA GLY A 129 2.95 -32.23 -4.56
C GLY A 129 2.29 -33.24 -5.51
N PHE A 130 2.42 -34.52 -5.18
CA PHE A 130 1.89 -35.64 -5.96
C PHE A 130 0.88 -36.43 -5.15
N ALA A 131 -0.26 -36.75 -5.78
CA ALA A 131 -1.32 -37.53 -5.16
C ALA A 131 -1.37 -38.95 -5.70
N GLN A 132 -1.51 -39.91 -4.81
CA GLN A 132 -1.69 -41.32 -5.12
C GLN A 132 -2.86 -41.89 -4.31
N ALA A 133 -3.66 -42.75 -4.95
CA ALA A 133 -4.69 -43.51 -4.25
C ALA A 133 -4.05 -44.62 -3.40
N VAL A 134 -4.50 -44.73 -2.14
CA VAL A 134 -4.12 -45.77 -1.18
C VAL A 134 -5.37 -46.44 -0.61
N ALA A 135 -5.25 -47.37 0.34
CA ALA A 135 -6.41 -47.95 1.03
C ALA A 135 -6.99 -46.94 2.04
N GLY A 136 -8.31 -46.83 2.14
CA GLY A 136 -8.99 -45.91 3.06
C GLY A 136 -10.52 -46.05 3.03
N GLU A 137 -11.22 -45.00 3.50
CA GLU A 137 -12.68 -44.97 3.62
C GLU A 137 -13.37 -43.90 2.75
N LEU A 138 -12.69 -43.36 1.73
CA LEU A 138 -13.29 -42.47 0.74
C LEU A 138 -14.19 -43.24 -0.23
N ASP A 139 -15.25 -42.56 -0.67
CA ASP A 139 -16.13 -43.09 -1.71
C ASP A 139 -15.38 -43.14 -3.06
N PRO A 140 -15.61 -44.17 -3.90
CA PRO A 140 -14.94 -44.28 -5.19
C PRO A 140 -15.31 -43.14 -6.13
N GLY A 141 -14.32 -42.64 -6.86
CA GLY A 141 -14.50 -41.64 -7.91
C GLY A 141 -13.41 -40.59 -7.93
N PRO A 142 -13.62 -39.51 -8.70
CA PRO A 142 -12.63 -38.45 -8.85
C PRO A 142 -12.61 -37.46 -7.69
N TYR A 143 -11.42 -37.13 -7.22
CA TYR A 143 -11.19 -36.11 -6.20
C TYR A 143 -10.32 -34.99 -6.76
N LEU A 144 -10.66 -33.77 -6.35
CA LEU A 144 -9.78 -32.61 -6.44
C LEU A 144 -9.12 -32.41 -5.08
N TYR A 145 -7.88 -31.93 -5.09
CA TYR A 145 -7.21 -31.50 -3.89
C TYR A 145 -6.50 -30.18 -4.11
N GLN A 146 -6.34 -29.44 -3.02
CA GLN A 146 -5.54 -28.23 -2.99
C GLN A 146 -4.85 -28.11 -1.64
N ILE A 147 -3.77 -27.34 -1.62
CA ILE A 147 -3.01 -27.09 -0.40
C ILE A 147 -2.81 -25.60 -0.18
N ALA A 148 -2.69 -25.20 1.07
CA ALA A 148 -2.36 -23.83 1.46
C ALA A 148 -1.34 -23.84 2.60
N TYR A 149 -0.41 -22.88 2.58
CA TYR A 149 0.47 -22.68 3.72
C TYR A 149 -0.29 -22.05 4.88
N VAL A 150 0.07 -22.46 6.10
CA VAL A 150 -0.33 -21.82 7.35
C VAL A 150 0.93 -21.38 8.09
N ARG A 151 1.10 -20.08 8.29
CA ARG A 151 2.22 -19.54 9.04
C ARG A 151 2.09 -19.94 10.51
N LEU A 152 3.13 -20.53 11.08
CA LEU A 152 3.05 -21.11 12.43
C LEU A 152 3.03 -20.05 13.54
N SER A 153 3.65 -18.88 13.31
CA SER A 153 3.78 -17.83 14.33
C SER A 153 2.44 -17.19 14.72
N ASP A 154 1.50 -17.10 13.79
CA ASP A 154 0.21 -16.41 13.99
C ASP A 154 -1.00 -17.20 13.45
N ARG A 155 -0.77 -18.40 12.91
CA ARG A 155 -1.79 -19.28 12.34
C ARG A 155 -2.52 -18.68 11.14
N LEU A 156 -1.95 -17.65 10.50
CA LEU A 156 -2.53 -17.08 9.29
C LEU A 156 -2.41 -18.08 8.13
N GLU A 157 -3.51 -18.31 7.43
CA GLU A 157 -3.56 -19.15 6.23
C GLU A 157 -3.44 -18.30 4.97
N GLY A 158 -2.57 -18.73 4.05
CA GLY A 158 -2.35 -18.10 2.75
C GLY A 158 -3.28 -18.62 1.66
N GLY A 159 -3.07 -18.14 0.44
CA GLY A 159 -3.79 -18.66 -0.72
C GLY A 159 -3.49 -20.14 -0.98
N SER A 160 -4.46 -20.84 -1.59
CA SER A 160 -4.30 -22.24 -1.98
C SER A 160 -3.81 -22.41 -3.41
N VAL A 161 -3.19 -23.56 -3.69
CA VAL A 161 -2.83 -24.05 -5.02
C VAL A 161 -3.46 -25.42 -5.25
N PHE A 162 -4.11 -25.57 -6.41
CA PHE A 162 -4.72 -26.83 -6.83
C PHE A 162 -3.68 -27.84 -7.31
N GLY A 163 -3.90 -29.10 -6.94
CA GLY A 163 -3.22 -30.23 -7.55
C GLY A 163 -4.00 -30.80 -8.74
N GLY A 164 -3.49 -31.93 -9.24
CA GLY A 164 -4.19 -32.71 -10.28
C GLY A 164 -5.44 -33.42 -9.74
N ARG A 165 -6.30 -33.87 -10.66
CA ARG A 165 -7.42 -34.76 -10.33
C ARG A 165 -6.90 -36.17 -10.04
N LEU A 166 -7.38 -36.79 -8.96
CA LEU A 166 -7.04 -38.16 -8.57
C LEU A 166 -8.28 -39.05 -8.65
N GLU A 167 -8.19 -40.18 -9.35
CA GLU A 167 -9.22 -41.23 -9.29
C GLU A 167 -8.94 -42.13 -8.08
N VAL A 168 -9.91 -42.19 -7.15
CA VAL A 168 -9.84 -43.00 -5.92
C VAL A 168 -10.71 -44.25 -6.12
N PRO A 169 -10.16 -45.47 -5.92
CA PRO A 169 -10.92 -46.71 -6.05
C PRO A 169 -11.85 -46.93 -4.85
N ALA A 170 -12.67 -47.98 -4.90
CA ALA A 170 -13.47 -48.39 -3.76
C ALA A 170 -12.57 -48.75 -2.56
N HIS A 171 -12.99 -48.38 -1.34
CA HIS A 171 -12.16 -48.48 -0.13
C HIS A 171 -10.81 -47.74 -0.28
N GLY A 172 -10.86 -46.57 -0.92
CA GLY A 172 -9.70 -45.77 -1.24
C GLY A 172 -9.40 -44.68 -0.21
N GLY A 173 -8.19 -44.16 -0.25
CA GLY A 173 -7.70 -43.01 0.49
C GLY A 173 -6.73 -42.23 -0.38
N VAL A 174 -6.24 -41.09 0.11
CA VAL A 174 -5.28 -40.24 -0.61
C VAL A 174 -3.98 -40.18 0.17
N LEU A 175 -2.86 -40.46 -0.51
CA LEU A 175 -1.52 -40.15 -0.04
C LEU A 175 -0.95 -39.02 -0.92
N LEU A 176 -0.54 -37.93 -0.27
CA LEU A 176 0.21 -36.85 -0.87
C LEU A 176 1.68 -36.98 -0.47
N THR A 177 2.58 -36.85 -1.44
CA THR A 177 4.04 -36.83 -1.25
C THR A 177 4.68 -35.70 -2.03
N GLY A 178 5.88 -35.27 -1.63
CA GLY A 178 6.55 -34.13 -2.27
C GLY A 178 5.78 -32.82 -2.05
N LEU A 179 5.05 -32.72 -0.94
CA LEU A 179 4.47 -31.45 -0.50
C LEU A 179 5.61 -30.46 -0.29
N PRO A 180 5.44 -29.19 -0.71
CA PRO A 180 6.48 -28.18 -0.58
C PRO A 180 6.63 -27.79 0.89
N TRP A 181 7.37 -28.57 1.67
CA TRP A 181 7.58 -28.24 3.07
C TRP A 181 8.61 -27.10 3.19
N ARG A 182 8.33 -26.15 4.09
CA ARG A 182 9.28 -25.11 4.44
C ARG A 182 9.16 -24.73 5.91
N GLU A 183 10.29 -24.36 6.50
CA GLU A 183 10.37 -23.92 7.89
C GLU A 183 9.43 -22.73 8.16
N GLY A 184 8.79 -22.72 9.32
CA GLY A 184 7.85 -21.68 9.75
C GLY A 184 6.43 -21.84 9.24
N PHE A 185 6.15 -22.87 8.41
CA PHE A 185 4.82 -23.11 7.85
C PHE A 185 4.36 -24.57 8.06
N ALA A 186 3.06 -24.72 8.28
CA ALA A 186 2.34 -25.96 8.09
C ALA A 186 1.65 -25.96 6.72
N ILE A 187 1.14 -27.10 6.27
CA ILE A 187 0.39 -27.21 5.01
C ILE A 187 -1.01 -27.73 5.31
N ASN A 188 -2.03 -26.89 5.18
CA ASN A 188 -3.41 -27.36 5.18
C ASN A 188 -3.69 -28.07 3.86
N VAL A 189 -4.26 -29.26 3.95
CA VAL A 189 -4.66 -30.09 2.80
C VAL A 189 -6.17 -30.12 2.72
N TYR A 190 -6.69 -29.83 1.54
CA TYR A 190 -8.13 -29.83 1.24
C TYR A 190 -8.46 -30.86 0.17
N LEU A 191 -9.57 -31.59 0.35
CA LEU A 191 -10.09 -32.60 -0.57
C LEU A 191 -11.55 -32.31 -0.92
N SER A 192 -11.96 -32.57 -2.16
CA SER A 192 -13.37 -32.54 -2.55
C SER A 192 -14.13 -33.79 -2.07
N ALA A 193 -15.44 -33.81 -2.27
CA ALA A 193 -16.17 -35.08 -2.39
C ALA A 193 -15.91 -35.70 -3.78
N ALA A 194 -16.23 -36.99 -3.95
CA ALA A 194 -16.16 -37.66 -5.25
C ALA A 194 -17.00 -36.92 -6.30
N GLY A 195 -16.38 -36.45 -7.38
CA GLY A 195 -17.01 -35.67 -8.45
C GLY A 195 -17.38 -34.23 -8.08
N GLY A 196 -17.04 -33.77 -6.88
CA GLY A 196 -17.31 -32.41 -6.42
C GLY A 196 -16.29 -31.38 -6.90
N ASP A 197 -16.71 -30.13 -6.93
CA ASP A 197 -15.89 -28.95 -7.26
C ASP A 197 -15.40 -28.21 -6.01
N GLN A 198 -16.16 -28.26 -4.91
CA GLN A 198 -15.77 -27.70 -3.63
C GLN A 198 -14.85 -28.63 -2.84
N THR A 199 -13.80 -28.07 -2.24
CA THR A 199 -12.85 -28.79 -1.39
C THR A 199 -12.98 -28.37 0.08
N PHE A 200 -12.67 -29.31 0.98
CA PHE A 200 -12.86 -29.20 2.42
C PHE A 200 -11.59 -29.67 3.15
N LEU A 201 -11.32 -29.12 4.33
CA LEU A 201 -10.12 -29.40 5.11
C LEU A 201 -10.06 -30.88 5.49
N ALA A 202 -9.06 -31.57 4.95
CA ALA A 202 -8.76 -32.97 5.22
C ALA A 202 -7.78 -33.12 6.39
N GLY A 203 -6.89 -32.15 6.58
CA GLY A 203 -5.94 -32.12 7.69
C GLY A 203 -4.79 -31.15 7.44
N CYS A 204 -3.74 -31.29 8.25
CA CYS A 204 -2.56 -30.45 8.21
C CYS A 204 -1.29 -31.32 8.18
N ALA A 205 -0.39 -31.05 7.26
CA ALA A 205 0.93 -31.65 7.18
C ALA A 205 1.98 -30.75 7.86
N LEU A 206 2.94 -31.36 8.54
CA LEU A 206 4.13 -30.70 9.10
C LEU A 206 5.43 -31.14 8.42
N GLY A 207 5.30 -31.85 7.28
CA GLY A 207 6.40 -32.40 6.49
C GLY A 207 6.01 -32.43 5.01
N ASP A 208 6.73 -33.23 4.24
CA ASP A 208 6.58 -33.38 2.79
C ASP A 208 5.53 -34.41 2.36
N ALA A 209 4.84 -35.04 3.31
CA ALA A 209 3.82 -36.05 3.06
C ALA A 209 2.60 -35.90 3.96
N PHE A 210 1.45 -36.34 3.46
CA PHE A 210 0.17 -36.35 4.18
C PHE A 210 -0.74 -37.47 3.66
N SER A 211 -1.46 -38.16 4.53
CA SER A 211 -2.45 -39.15 4.12
C SER A 211 -3.82 -38.86 4.70
N TYR A 212 -4.86 -38.95 3.87
CA TYR A 212 -6.25 -38.95 4.29
C TYR A 212 -6.87 -40.32 4.05
N LEU A 213 -7.20 -41.01 5.14
CA LEU A 213 -7.78 -42.36 5.12
C LEU A 213 -9.22 -42.40 5.64
N GLY A 214 -9.77 -41.24 6.06
CA GLY A 214 -11.09 -41.11 6.65
C GLY A 214 -12.23 -41.10 5.63
N LYS A 215 -13.47 -40.95 6.12
CA LYS A 215 -14.69 -40.92 5.31
C LYS A 215 -14.88 -39.59 4.59
N THR A 216 -15.57 -39.59 3.46
CA THR A 216 -15.99 -38.35 2.79
C THR A 216 -16.86 -37.47 3.70
N ALA A 217 -17.71 -38.09 4.54
CA ALA A 217 -18.63 -37.38 5.42
C ALA A 217 -17.96 -36.52 6.52
N THR A 218 -16.65 -36.71 6.80
CA THR A 218 -15.92 -35.87 7.78
C THR A 218 -15.32 -34.60 7.15
N LEU A 219 -15.35 -34.48 5.82
CA LEU A 219 -14.91 -33.31 5.07
C LEU A 219 -15.99 -32.22 5.11
N VAL A 220 -15.97 -31.38 6.15
CA VAL A 220 -17.06 -30.40 6.42
C VAL A 220 -16.63 -28.93 6.41
N LEU A 221 -15.34 -28.63 6.53
CA LEU A 221 -14.83 -27.24 6.57
C LEU A 221 -14.35 -26.81 5.18
N PRO A 222 -15.12 -26.00 4.43
CA PRO A 222 -14.73 -25.63 3.06
C PRO A 222 -13.48 -24.76 3.04
N CYS A 223 -12.66 -24.88 2.00
CA CYS A 223 -11.56 -23.96 1.76
C CYS A 223 -12.08 -22.54 1.53
N ARG A 224 -11.52 -21.56 2.25
CA ARG A 224 -11.90 -20.13 2.17
C ARG A 224 -10.79 -19.24 1.60
N VAL A 225 -9.67 -19.84 1.24
CA VAL A 225 -8.46 -19.16 0.75
C VAL A 225 -8.20 -19.43 -0.73
N GLU A 226 -9.17 -20.05 -1.41
CA GLU A 226 -9.14 -20.19 -2.85
C GLU A 226 -9.10 -18.80 -3.52
N GLN A 227 -8.27 -18.68 -4.56
CA GLN A 227 -8.03 -17.43 -5.28
C GLN A 227 -7.57 -16.27 -4.37
N ALA A 228 -7.03 -16.57 -3.18
CA ALA A 228 -6.37 -15.57 -2.35
C ALA A 228 -4.85 -15.58 -2.62
N GLY A 229 -4.17 -14.54 -2.16
CA GLY A 229 -2.71 -14.48 -2.17
C GLY A 229 -2.17 -13.44 -1.21
N PRO A 230 -0.84 -13.37 -1.08
CA PRO A 230 -0.18 -12.30 -0.34
C PRO A 230 -0.43 -10.94 -1.01
N ALA A 231 -0.04 -9.87 -0.33
CA ALA A 231 -0.16 -8.53 -0.87
C ALA A 231 0.57 -8.42 -2.23
N PRO A 232 -0.07 -7.83 -3.25
CA PRO A 232 0.63 -7.56 -4.50
C PRO A 232 1.78 -6.58 -4.25
N VAL A 233 2.80 -6.64 -5.08
CA VAL A 233 3.87 -5.66 -5.06
C VAL A 233 3.39 -4.42 -5.82
N GLY A 234 3.33 -3.28 -5.12
CA GLY A 234 2.69 -2.06 -5.63
C GLY A 234 3.54 -0.80 -5.51
N THR A 235 3.02 0.29 -6.09
CA THR A 235 3.68 1.61 -6.23
C THR A 235 2.87 2.76 -5.64
N ALA A 236 1.81 2.47 -4.88
CA ALA A 236 1.15 3.39 -3.97
C ALA A 236 0.31 2.56 -2.99
N MET A 237 0.31 2.95 -1.73
CA MET A 237 -0.31 2.14 -0.67
C MET A 237 -0.93 3.05 0.37
N ALA A 238 -2.02 2.60 0.96
CA ALA A 238 -2.66 3.32 2.04
C ALA A 238 -3.48 2.37 2.91
N TRP A 239 -3.71 2.79 4.15
CA TRP A 239 -4.70 2.16 5.00
C TRP A 239 -6.04 2.87 4.83
N TRP A 240 -7.10 2.10 4.58
CA TRP A 240 -8.44 2.66 4.54
C TRP A 240 -9.40 1.77 5.32
N ARG A 241 -9.88 2.32 6.44
CA ARG A 241 -10.83 1.69 7.36
C ARG A 241 -10.30 0.36 7.91
N THR A 242 -10.65 -0.76 7.27
CA THR A 242 -10.32 -2.11 7.71
C THR A 242 -9.45 -2.86 6.70
N ARG A 243 -8.98 -2.18 5.65
CA ARG A 243 -8.29 -2.78 4.52
C ARG A 243 -7.00 -2.04 4.20
N ALA A 244 -5.98 -2.82 3.83
CA ALA A 244 -4.82 -2.29 3.13
C ALA A 244 -5.16 -2.12 1.65
N LEU A 245 -4.77 -0.98 1.08
CA LEU A 245 -4.91 -0.67 -0.33
C LEU A 245 -3.54 -0.70 -0.99
N VAL A 246 -3.46 -1.34 -2.16
CA VAL A 246 -2.22 -1.43 -2.93
C VAL A 246 -2.51 -1.18 -4.41
N ALA A 247 -1.88 -0.15 -4.97
CA ALA A 247 -1.88 0.10 -6.39
C ALA A 247 -0.79 -0.72 -7.09
N GLN A 248 -1.17 -1.53 -8.07
CA GLN A 248 -0.25 -2.25 -8.94
C GLN A 248 -0.60 -1.92 -10.40
N GLY A 249 0.27 -1.17 -11.07
CA GLY A 249 -0.02 -0.63 -12.40
C GLY A 249 -1.29 0.23 -12.38
N ASN A 250 -2.29 -0.13 -13.18
CA ASN A 250 -3.59 0.56 -13.25
C ASN A 250 -4.68 -0.08 -12.38
N VAL A 251 -4.34 -0.97 -11.45
CA VAL A 251 -5.31 -1.68 -10.61
C VAL A 251 -5.10 -1.29 -9.15
N LEU A 252 -6.16 -0.84 -8.49
CA LEU A 252 -6.22 -0.65 -7.05
C LEU A 252 -6.77 -1.92 -6.40
N TRP A 253 -5.93 -2.63 -5.67
CA TRP A 253 -6.31 -3.81 -4.90
C TRP A 253 -6.65 -3.43 -3.46
N ALA A 254 -7.64 -4.09 -2.88
CA ALA A 254 -7.92 -4.03 -1.46
C ALA A 254 -7.75 -5.41 -0.83
N SER A 255 -7.15 -5.44 0.35
CA SER A 255 -7.09 -6.65 1.17
C SER A 255 -8.49 -7.08 1.61
N ARG A 256 -8.66 -8.31 2.10
CA ARG A 256 -9.87 -8.70 2.82
C ARG A 256 -10.11 -7.77 4.03
N PRO A 257 -11.37 -7.51 4.44
CA PRO A 257 -11.65 -6.77 5.68
C PRO A 257 -10.98 -7.44 6.86
N HIS A 258 -10.24 -6.68 7.67
CA HIS A 258 -9.49 -7.17 8.83
C HIS A 258 -8.43 -8.26 8.51
N GLY A 259 -8.16 -8.51 7.23
CA GLY A 259 -7.17 -9.47 6.75
C GLY A 259 -6.20 -8.78 5.81
N TRP A 260 -5.44 -7.81 6.33
CA TRP A 260 -4.56 -6.93 5.54
C TRP A 260 -3.31 -7.57 4.95
N GLU A 261 -3.14 -8.87 5.19
CA GLU A 261 -2.12 -9.72 4.60
C GLU A 261 -2.68 -10.66 3.51
N THR A 262 -4.00 -10.63 3.27
CA THR A 262 -4.69 -11.53 2.34
C THR A 262 -5.48 -10.74 1.31
N PHE A 263 -5.15 -10.94 0.03
CA PHE A 263 -5.78 -10.26 -1.10
C PHE A 263 -6.50 -11.27 -1.97
N SER A 264 -7.72 -10.94 -2.38
CA SER A 264 -8.44 -11.72 -3.39
C SER A 264 -7.86 -11.43 -4.76
N ARG A 265 -7.64 -12.46 -5.58
CA ARG A 265 -7.18 -12.32 -6.97
C ARG A 265 -8.32 -12.11 -7.96
N THR A 266 -9.56 -12.33 -7.53
CA THR A 266 -10.75 -12.29 -8.40
C THR A 266 -11.79 -11.27 -7.96
N ARG A 267 -11.61 -10.65 -6.78
CA ARG A 267 -12.53 -9.67 -6.18
C ARG A 267 -11.72 -8.56 -5.51
N ASP A 268 -12.41 -7.55 -4.98
CA ASP A 268 -11.81 -6.49 -4.17
C ASP A 268 -10.75 -5.67 -4.95
N PHE A 269 -11.02 -5.37 -6.22
CA PHE A 269 -10.17 -4.47 -7.02
C PHE A 269 -10.99 -3.44 -7.81
N LYS A 270 -10.34 -2.32 -8.14
CA LYS A 270 -10.87 -1.28 -9.04
C LYS A 270 -9.84 -1.02 -10.15
N GLN A 271 -10.27 -1.11 -11.40
CA GLN A 271 -9.40 -0.89 -12.57
C GLN A 271 -9.52 0.55 -13.09
N PHE A 272 -8.38 1.15 -13.44
CA PHE A 272 -8.27 2.50 -13.99
C PHE A 272 -7.74 2.48 -15.42
N SER A 273 -7.87 3.61 -16.12
CA SER A 273 -7.47 3.76 -17.53
C SER A 273 -5.96 4.02 -17.74
N ALA A 274 -5.22 4.21 -16.64
CA ALA A 274 -3.80 4.52 -16.63
C ALA A 274 -3.15 4.06 -15.31
N PRO A 275 -1.82 3.89 -15.27
CA PRO A 275 -1.10 3.58 -14.04
C PRO A 275 -1.42 4.56 -12.91
N ILE A 276 -1.66 4.01 -11.71
CA ILE A 276 -1.97 4.75 -10.51
C ILE A 276 -0.68 5.30 -9.91
N THR A 277 -0.69 6.58 -9.58
CA THR A 277 0.45 7.33 -9.02
C THR A 277 0.19 7.83 -7.60
N LEU A 278 -1.06 7.80 -7.15
CA LEU A 278 -1.48 8.24 -5.82
C LEU A 278 -2.70 7.43 -5.35
N VAL A 279 -2.67 7.00 -4.09
CA VAL A 279 -3.83 6.50 -3.35
C VAL A 279 -3.87 7.24 -2.03
N GLN A 280 -4.83 8.13 -1.84
CA GLN A 280 -4.97 8.92 -0.61
C GLN A 280 -6.40 8.82 -0.08
N PRO A 281 -6.63 7.98 0.94
CA PRO A 281 -7.93 7.90 1.57
C PRO A 281 -8.25 9.15 2.39
N VAL A 282 -9.54 9.45 2.48
CA VAL A 282 -10.17 10.41 3.40
C VAL A 282 -11.35 9.72 4.08
N ASP A 283 -12.18 10.46 4.82
CA ASP A 283 -13.18 9.87 5.71
C ASP A 283 -14.28 9.12 4.93
N ASP A 284 -14.76 9.70 3.83
CA ASP A 284 -15.88 9.20 3.03
C ASP A 284 -15.49 8.77 1.60
N GLY A 285 -14.21 8.45 1.39
CA GLY A 285 -13.76 7.94 0.11
C GLY A 285 -12.24 7.90 -0.05
N ILE A 286 -11.82 7.77 -1.30
CA ILE A 286 -10.42 7.66 -1.69
C ILE A 286 -10.14 8.55 -2.89
N TRP A 287 -9.14 9.41 -2.77
CA TRP A 287 -8.56 10.10 -3.91
C TRP A 287 -7.55 9.20 -4.61
N VAL A 288 -7.73 8.98 -5.91
CA VAL A 288 -6.84 8.15 -6.73
C VAL A 288 -6.28 8.98 -7.86
N GLY A 289 -4.96 9.17 -7.86
CA GLY A 289 -4.24 9.82 -8.95
C GLY A 289 -3.68 8.80 -9.93
N THR A 290 -3.65 9.16 -11.21
CA THR A 290 -3.07 8.35 -12.28
C THR A 290 -2.20 9.22 -13.19
N GLU A 291 -1.54 8.61 -14.16
CA GLU A 291 -0.83 9.32 -15.24
C GLU A 291 -1.74 10.16 -16.16
N LYS A 292 -3.07 10.09 -16.01
CA LYS A 292 -4.02 10.82 -16.87
C LYS A 292 -5.03 11.67 -16.12
N GLU A 293 -5.34 11.34 -14.86
CA GLU A 293 -6.42 11.98 -14.11
C GLU A 293 -6.24 11.88 -12.59
N LEU A 294 -6.91 12.81 -11.89
CA LEU A 294 -7.26 12.69 -10.48
C LEU A 294 -8.73 12.30 -10.37
N ALA A 295 -8.98 11.12 -9.80
CA ALA A 295 -10.29 10.55 -9.58
C ALA A 295 -10.66 10.55 -8.10
N TRP A 296 -11.96 10.62 -7.86
CA TRP A 296 -12.60 10.45 -6.56
C TRP A 296 -13.35 9.12 -6.58
N LEU A 297 -13.13 8.30 -5.55
CA LEU A 297 -13.92 7.12 -5.24
C LEU A 297 -14.71 7.40 -3.95
N GLY A 298 -16.00 7.73 -4.05
CA GLY A 298 -16.82 8.11 -2.90
C GLY A 298 -17.62 6.94 -2.32
N GLY A 299 -17.67 6.84 -1.00
CA GLY A 299 -18.41 5.80 -0.27
C GLY A 299 -17.65 5.28 0.93
N VAL A 300 -18.30 4.45 1.73
CA VAL A 300 -17.73 3.87 2.97
C VAL A 300 -17.37 2.39 2.84
N ASP A 301 -17.90 1.72 1.81
CA ASP A 301 -17.65 0.32 1.48
C ASP A 301 -16.89 0.22 0.16
N PHE A 302 -15.80 -0.55 0.13
CA PHE A 302 -14.91 -0.63 -1.04
C PHE A 302 -15.64 -1.04 -2.33
N ASP A 303 -16.53 -2.03 -2.24
CA ASP A 303 -17.29 -2.51 -3.40
C ASP A 303 -18.25 -1.45 -3.92
N GLY A 304 -18.87 -0.68 -3.02
CA GLY A 304 -19.83 0.39 -3.32
C GLY A 304 -19.22 1.74 -3.71
N LEU A 305 -17.89 1.85 -3.78
CA LEU A 305 -17.23 3.10 -4.13
C LEU A 305 -17.66 3.62 -5.52
N ALA A 306 -18.23 4.82 -5.54
CA ALA A 306 -18.68 5.53 -6.73
C ALA A 306 -17.54 6.36 -7.33
N TYR A 307 -17.21 6.07 -8.59
CA TYR A 307 -16.16 6.77 -9.32
C TYR A 307 -16.66 8.12 -9.86
N ARG A 308 -15.84 9.16 -9.71
CA ARG A 308 -15.97 10.45 -10.39
C ARG A 308 -14.60 10.97 -10.81
N ARG A 309 -14.42 11.32 -12.08
CA ARG A 309 -13.24 12.05 -12.54
C ARG A 309 -13.30 13.50 -12.06
N ALA A 310 -12.46 13.86 -11.08
CA ALA A 310 -12.43 15.22 -10.54
C ALA A 310 -11.57 16.17 -11.39
N MET A 311 -10.50 15.66 -12.00
CA MET A 311 -9.63 16.44 -12.88
C MET A 311 -9.00 15.55 -13.95
N ALA A 312 -9.04 15.99 -15.21
CA ALA A 312 -8.40 15.32 -16.34
C ALA A 312 -6.95 15.82 -16.52
N ALA A 313 -6.08 15.49 -15.55
CA ALA A 313 -4.66 15.80 -15.62
C ALA A 313 -3.83 14.76 -14.85
N PRO A 314 -2.57 14.51 -15.26
CA PRO A 314 -1.66 13.61 -14.55
C PRO A 314 -1.42 14.07 -13.11
N VAL A 315 -1.35 13.11 -12.19
CA VAL A 315 -0.94 13.33 -10.80
C VAL A 315 0.52 12.89 -10.62
N VAL A 316 1.34 13.78 -10.06
CA VAL A 316 2.78 13.56 -9.88
C VAL A 316 3.01 12.51 -8.79
N PRO A 317 3.69 11.39 -9.08
CA PRO A 317 4.06 10.38 -8.09
C PRO A 317 4.78 10.98 -6.87
N GLY A 318 4.40 10.50 -5.69
CA GLY A 318 4.99 10.91 -4.41
C GLY A 318 4.62 12.33 -3.94
N SER A 319 3.72 13.02 -4.66
CA SER A 319 3.23 14.35 -4.27
C SER A 319 2.06 14.33 -3.29
N GLY A 320 1.33 13.23 -3.20
CA GLY A 320 0.15 13.17 -2.33
C GLY A 320 0.50 12.99 -0.87
N VAL A 321 -0.10 13.80 -0.02
CA VAL A 321 0.01 13.73 1.43
C VAL A 321 -1.36 13.91 2.08
N ALA A 322 -1.61 13.17 3.16
CA ALA A 322 -2.75 13.41 4.04
C ALA A 322 -2.52 14.71 4.83
N VAL A 323 -3.57 15.52 4.97
CA VAL A 323 -3.54 16.76 5.76
C VAL A 323 -4.87 16.93 6.51
N PRO A 324 -4.87 17.59 7.67
CA PRO A 324 -6.09 18.08 8.29
C PRO A 324 -6.75 19.12 7.37
N GLY A 325 -8.02 18.93 7.04
CA GLY A 325 -8.78 19.81 6.16
C GLY A 325 -8.92 21.22 6.72
N GLU A 326 -8.88 21.37 8.04
CA GLU A 326 -8.93 22.65 8.74
C GLU A 326 -7.71 23.55 8.45
N LEU A 327 -6.60 22.94 8.02
CA LEU A 327 -5.35 23.63 7.69
C LEU A 327 -5.22 23.97 6.21
N VAL A 328 -6.24 23.67 5.39
CA VAL A 328 -6.22 23.89 3.94
C VAL A 328 -7.47 24.64 3.49
N SER A 329 -7.27 25.67 2.68
CA SER A 329 -8.36 26.49 2.14
C SER A 329 -9.25 25.72 1.16
N LEU A 330 -10.56 25.93 1.30
CA LEU A 330 -11.63 25.48 0.42
C LEU A 330 -12.58 26.66 0.15
N GLY A 331 -12.40 27.34 -0.99
CA GLY A 331 -13.09 28.59 -1.27
C GLY A 331 -12.66 29.69 -0.28
N ASP A 332 -13.64 30.39 0.31
CA ASP A 332 -13.39 31.47 1.27
C ASP A 332 -13.16 30.98 2.71
N GLY A 333 -13.24 29.68 2.97
CA GLY A 333 -13.10 29.08 4.31
C GLY A 333 -12.12 27.90 4.35
N PRO A 334 -11.90 27.30 5.53
CA PRO A 334 -11.16 26.04 5.64
C PRO A 334 -12.02 24.85 5.18
N GLY A 335 -11.36 23.75 4.80
CA GLY A 335 -12.01 22.46 4.72
C GLY A 335 -12.36 21.88 6.10
N GLN A 336 -12.91 20.67 6.12
CA GLN A 336 -13.21 19.93 7.34
C GLN A 336 -12.81 18.45 7.20
N GLY A 337 -12.37 17.85 8.30
CA GLY A 337 -12.03 16.43 8.37
C GLY A 337 -10.74 16.09 7.62
N ALA A 338 -10.62 14.86 7.13
CA ALA A 338 -9.45 14.46 6.35
C ALA A 338 -9.43 15.11 4.96
N ALA A 339 -8.26 15.58 4.55
CA ALA A 339 -8.00 16.08 3.20
C ALA A 339 -6.69 15.51 2.64
N MET A 340 -6.49 15.74 1.36
CA MET A 340 -5.29 15.40 0.62
C MET A 340 -4.76 16.64 -0.08
N VAL A 341 -3.44 16.83 -0.11
CA VAL A 341 -2.78 17.77 -1.02
C VAL A 341 -1.89 16.99 -1.97
N CYS A 342 -1.91 17.31 -3.26
CA CYS A 342 -1.00 16.74 -4.26
C CYS A 342 -0.70 17.72 -5.39
N ILE A 343 0.18 17.30 -6.30
CA ILE A 343 0.44 18.02 -7.55
C ILE A 343 -0.29 17.32 -8.69
N ALA A 344 -1.25 18.01 -9.32
CA ALA A 344 -2.00 17.54 -10.47
C ALA A 344 -1.95 18.54 -11.62
N GLY A 345 -1.56 18.11 -12.82
CA GLY A 345 -1.40 19.01 -13.98
C GLY A 345 -0.39 20.15 -13.76
N GLY A 346 0.59 19.92 -12.88
CA GLY A 346 1.57 20.93 -12.45
C GLY A 346 1.07 21.92 -11.39
N MET A 347 -0.16 21.80 -10.90
CA MET A 347 -0.75 22.68 -9.88
C MET A 347 -0.83 21.98 -8.54
N LEU A 348 -0.70 22.72 -7.44
CA LEU A 348 -1.09 22.27 -6.10
C LEU A 348 -2.62 22.22 -6.03
N VAL A 349 -3.15 21.06 -5.68
CA VAL A 349 -4.58 20.84 -5.51
C VAL A 349 -4.85 20.20 -4.15
N ALA A 350 -6.02 20.48 -3.58
CA ALA A 350 -6.50 19.84 -2.37
C ALA A 350 -7.80 19.10 -2.63
N GLY A 351 -7.84 17.82 -2.29
CA GLY A 351 -9.02 16.98 -2.34
C GLY A 351 -9.59 16.78 -0.94
N PHE A 352 -10.89 16.98 -0.77
CA PHE A 352 -11.60 16.89 0.51
C PHE A 352 -12.61 15.74 0.52
N ASN A 353 -13.22 15.51 1.68
CA ASN A 353 -14.43 14.71 1.83
C ASN A 353 -15.52 15.15 0.84
N GLY A 354 -16.39 14.22 0.43
CA GLY A 354 -17.43 14.42 -0.60
C GLY A 354 -16.87 14.61 -2.01
N GLY A 355 -15.55 14.45 -2.19
CA GLY A 355 -14.84 14.59 -3.45
C GLY A 355 -14.70 16.03 -3.95
N SER A 356 -14.85 17.03 -3.09
CA SER A 356 -14.62 18.43 -3.44
C SER A 356 -13.13 18.69 -3.73
N LEU A 357 -12.82 19.44 -4.77
CA LEU A 357 -11.44 19.72 -5.21
C LEU A 357 -11.17 21.22 -5.27
N ALA A 358 -10.17 21.70 -4.51
CA ALA A 358 -9.67 23.06 -4.58
C ALA A 358 -8.36 23.13 -5.39
N ARG A 359 -8.22 24.14 -6.25
CA ARG A 359 -7.02 24.35 -7.07
C ARG A 359 -6.15 25.45 -6.47
N LEU A 360 -5.42 25.10 -5.42
CA LEU A 360 -4.71 26.04 -4.54
C LEU A 360 -3.75 26.99 -5.27
N SER A 361 -3.08 26.52 -6.33
CA SER A 361 -2.03 27.30 -6.99
C SER A 361 -2.33 27.72 -8.43
N GLN A 362 -3.54 27.45 -8.95
CA GLN A 362 -3.84 27.53 -10.39
C GLN A 362 -3.44 28.85 -11.06
N GLU A 363 -3.63 29.97 -10.37
CA GLU A 363 -3.43 31.32 -10.92
C GLU A 363 -2.00 31.83 -10.79
N ARG A 364 -1.16 31.20 -9.95
CA ARG A 364 0.12 31.78 -9.53
C ARG A 364 1.30 30.83 -9.67
N TYR A 365 1.15 29.58 -9.27
CA TYR A 365 2.27 28.65 -9.24
C TYR A 365 1.99 27.35 -10.00
N ARG A 366 2.92 27.00 -10.89
CA ARG A 366 3.00 25.72 -11.57
C ARG A 366 4.40 25.12 -11.44
N THR A 367 4.46 23.80 -11.33
CA THR A 367 5.71 23.04 -11.34
C THR A 367 5.78 22.09 -12.53
N SER A 368 6.99 21.86 -13.03
CA SER A 368 7.30 20.86 -14.05
C SER A 368 7.81 19.54 -13.46
N ALA A 369 7.89 19.43 -12.13
CA ALA A 369 8.34 18.23 -11.45
C ALA A 369 7.52 17.01 -11.90
N ARG A 370 8.24 15.94 -12.27
CA ARG A 370 7.64 14.68 -12.72
C ARG A 370 7.50 13.66 -11.61
N GLU A 371 8.24 13.85 -10.54
CA GLU A 371 8.26 13.01 -9.36
C GLU A 371 8.77 13.84 -8.18
N VAL A 372 8.20 13.65 -6.98
CA VAL A 372 8.64 14.34 -5.76
C VAL A 372 8.61 13.41 -4.55
N ALA A 373 9.32 13.77 -3.49
CA ALA A 373 9.04 13.27 -2.14
C ALA A 373 8.35 14.39 -1.38
N ALA A 374 7.08 14.18 -1.04
CA ALA A 374 6.29 15.17 -0.33
C ALA A 374 6.03 14.80 1.14
N THR A 375 5.89 15.82 1.97
CA THR A 375 5.46 15.70 3.37
C THR A 375 4.63 16.92 3.75
N PHE A 376 3.82 16.76 4.80
CA PHE A 376 3.12 17.85 5.45
C PHE A 376 3.60 17.96 6.89
N ARG A 377 3.93 19.17 7.32
CA ARG A 377 4.35 19.44 8.69
C ARG A 377 3.78 20.76 9.18
N VAL A 378 3.75 20.91 10.50
CA VAL A 378 3.46 22.19 11.15
C VAL A 378 4.69 22.60 11.95
N VAL A 379 5.26 23.77 11.62
CA VAL A 379 6.43 24.33 12.30
C VAL A 379 6.05 25.72 12.79
N ASP A 380 6.19 25.98 14.09
CA ASP A 380 5.81 27.25 14.73
C ASP A 380 4.37 27.68 14.42
N GLY A 381 3.45 26.72 14.33
CA GLY A 381 2.04 26.95 13.98
C GLY A 381 1.77 27.20 12.49
N ILE A 382 2.79 27.11 11.63
CA ILE A 382 2.67 27.30 10.18
C ILE A 382 2.54 25.93 9.49
N PRO A 383 1.41 25.63 8.83
CA PRO A 383 1.27 24.42 8.02
C PRO A 383 2.08 24.54 6.73
N GLN A 384 2.86 23.52 6.41
CA GLN A 384 3.75 23.49 5.26
C GLN A 384 3.59 22.18 4.50
N TYR A 385 3.11 22.28 3.25
CA TYR A 385 3.31 21.23 2.25
C TYR A 385 4.69 21.42 1.62
N ILE A 386 5.53 20.39 1.73
CA ILE A 386 6.89 20.40 1.19
C ILE A 386 6.97 19.27 0.17
N ALA A 387 7.43 19.60 -1.04
CA ALA A 387 7.68 18.61 -2.08
C ALA A 387 9.08 18.83 -2.67
N VAL A 388 9.93 17.83 -2.56
CA VAL A 388 11.31 17.85 -3.07
C VAL A 388 11.38 17.01 -4.34
N PRO A 389 11.70 17.59 -5.52
CA PRO A 389 11.92 16.83 -6.75
C PRO A 389 12.95 15.70 -6.54
N GLN A 390 12.69 14.54 -7.13
CA GLN A 390 13.56 13.34 -7.00
C GLN A 390 14.43 13.09 -8.22
#